data_AF-A0A2H1FDW2-F1
#
_entry.id   AF-A0A2H1FDW2-F1
#
_cell.length_a   1.000
_cell.length_b   1.000
_cell.length_c   1.000
_cell.angle_alpha   90.00
_cell.angle_beta   90.00
_cell.angle_gamma   90.00
#
_symmetry.space_group_name_H-M   'P 1'
#
loop_
_entity.id
_entity.type
_entity.pdbx_description
1 polymer ?
#
loop_
_entity_poly.entity_id
_entity_poly.type
_entity_poly.pdbx_seq_one_letter_code
_entity_poly.pdbx_strand_id
1 'polypeptide(L)'
;MRPRSRSRKTRRGVIGIESAIVMIAFVIVAAALAFVVLNMGFSTTQKAKTAISSSVTEASSALEIAGKVTGFGDIAHSQLNATVVPLKVAGGGDAVSLDPTLTDIKYYSNSVRYDNIFGVGCALGSSGNIINASGAVAIAKIGNACINHDPLTNLGDNQYPNSTKAMIYWDVNKNNNNILDQGEHANLIIVYKNGDQPKQLDNIKAEVIVPTGSALTVERQVPAITTTTVDLG
;
A
#
# COMPACT_ATOMS: atom_id res chain seq x y z
N MET A 1 -45.88 87.51 -47.13
CA MET A 1 -44.58 86.89 -46.80
C MET A 1 -44.34 87.00 -45.29
N ARG A 2 -44.31 85.87 -44.56
CA ARG A 2 -43.47 85.56 -43.37
C ARG A 2 -44.09 84.38 -42.58
N PRO A 3 -43.43 83.21 -42.52
CA PRO A 3 -43.88 82.12 -41.66
C PRO A 3 -43.35 82.30 -40.24
N ARG A 4 -44.20 82.01 -39.26
CA ARG A 4 -43.92 82.11 -37.82
C ARG A 4 -43.20 80.82 -37.37
N SER A 5 -41.91 80.94 -37.04
CA SER A 5 -41.08 79.84 -36.55
C SER A 5 -41.50 79.41 -35.14
N ARG A 6 -41.75 78.11 -34.95
CA ARG A 6 -42.11 77.49 -33.67
C ARG A 6 -40.85 76.84 -33.09
N SER A 7 -40.26 77.46 -32.07
CA SER A 7 -39.09 76.90 -31.36
C SER A 7 -39.49 75.65 -30.56
N ARG A 8 -38.94 74.48 -30.94
CA ARG A 8 -38.97 73.26 -30.13
C ARG A 8 -37.82 73.34 -29.11
N LYS A 9 -38.16 73.55 -27.82
CA LYS A 9 -37.20 73.36 -26.71
C LYS A 9 -36.79 71.89 -26.65
N THR A 10 -35.58 71.57 -27.10
CA THR A 10 -34.94 70.28 -26.86
C THR A 10 -34.36 70.27 -25.44
N ARG A 11 -34.99 69.53 -24.52
CA ARG A 11 -34.35 69.19 -23.25
C ARG A 11 -33.30 68.12 -23.52
N ARG A 12 -32.07 68.52 -23.78
CA ARG A 12 -30.89 67.64 -23.68
C ARG A 12 -30.34 67.77 -22.26
N GLY A 13 -31.00 67.09 -21.33
CA GLY A 13 -30.58 67.03 -19.93
C GLY A 13 -30.12 65.62 -19.59
N VAL A 14 -28.84 65.50 -19.22
CA VAL A 14 -28.29 64.52 -18.27
C VAL A 14 -28.48 63.02 -18.57
N ILE A 15 -27.90 62.53 -19.68
CA ILE A 15 -27.82 61.07 -19.99
C ILE A 15 -26.59 60.41 -19.31
N GLY A 16 -25.62 61.21 -18.85
CA GLY A 16 -24.35 60.72 -18.33
C GLY A 16 -24.45 59.99 -16.98
N ILE A 17 -25.35 60.45 -16.10
CA ILE A 17 -25.51 59.83 -14.77
C ILE A 17 -26.18 58.45 -14.87
N GLU A 18 -27.13 58.28 -15.80
CA GLU A 18 -27.82 57.01 -16.03
C GLU A 18 -26.84 55.98 -16.59
N SER A 19 -25.98 56.39 -17.52
CA SER A 19 -24.92 55.54 -18.07
C SER A 19 -23.85 55.20 -17.01
N ALA A 20 -23.52 56.13 -16.11
CA ALA A 20 -22.57 55.89 -15.02
C ALA A 20 -23.09 54.87 -14.01
N ILE A 21 -24.38 54.92 -13.65
CA ILE A 21 -24.99 53.95 -12.73
C ILE A 21 -24.97 52.54 -13.35
N VAL A 22 -25.31 52.42 -14.64
CA VAL A 22 -25.25 51.13 -15.35
C VAL A 22 -23.82 50.59 -15.43
N MET A 23 -22.83 51.46 -15.66
CA MET A 23 -21.41 51.07 -15.68
C MET A 23 -20.96 50.54 -14.31
N ILE A 24 -21.32 51.20 -13.21
CA ILE A 24 -20.99 50.74 -11.85
C ILE A 24 -21.64 49.37 -11.57
N ALA A 25 -22.92 49.21 -11.91
CA ALA A 25 -23.62 47.93 -11.73
C ALA A 25 -22.98 46.80 -12.53
N PHE A 26 -22.61 47.05 -13.79
CA PHE A 26 -21.92 46.07 -14.64
C PHE A 26 -20.56 45.68 -14.07
N VAL A 27 -19.77 46.65 -13.59
CA VAL A 27 -18.46 46.38 -12.97
C VAL A 27 -18.61 45.56 -11.68
N ILE A 28 -19.61 45.84 -10.85
CA ILE A 28 -19.86 45.05 -9.62
C ILE A 28 -20.22 43.61 -9.97
N VAL A 29 -21.12 43.40 -10.94
CA VAL A 29 -21.51 42.05 -11.38
C VAL A 29 -20.29 41.31 -11.96
N ALA A 30 -19.49 41.97 -12.81
CA ALA A 30 -18.28 41.40 -13.36
C ALA A 30 -17.26 41.02 -12.27
N ALA A 31 -17.05 41.89 -11.27
CA ALA A 31 -16.15 41.62 -10.14
C ALA A 31 -16.64 40.46 -9.27
N ALA A 32 -17.95 40.37 -9.00
CA ALA A 32 -18.53 39.27 -8.24
C ALA A 32 -18.37 37.93 -8.99
N LEU A 33 -18.64 37.91 -10.30
CA LEU A 33 -18.44 36.74 -11.14
C LEU A 33 -16.96 36.33 -11.20
N ALA A 34 -16.04 37.28 -11.34
CA ALA A 34 -14.61 37.02 -11.34
C ALA A 34 -14.14 36.39 -10.02
N PHE A 35 -14.61 36.89 -8.88
CA PHE A 35 -14.27 36.32 -7.57
C PHE A 35 -14.77 34.87 -7.43
N VAL A 36 -16.00 34.59 -7.86
CA VAL A 36 -16.55 33.22 -7.85
C VAL A 36 -15.74 32.29 -8.74
N VAL A 37 -15.44 32.72 -9.97
CA VAL A 37 -14.65 31.93 -10.92
C VAL A 37 -13.25 31.66 -10.41
N LEU A 38 -12.58 32.65 -9.80
CA LEU A 38 -11.25 32.46 -9.21
C LEU A 38 -11.27 31.49 -8.04
N ASN A 39 -12.24 31.59 -7.13
CA ASN A 39 -12.33 30.66 -6.00
C ASN A 39 -12.65 29.23 -6.43
N MET A 40 -13.55 29.07 -7.41
CA MET A 40 -13.80 27.76 -8.00
C MET A 40 -12.54 27.25 -8.73
N GLY A 41 -11.84 28.12 -9.47
CA GLY A 41 -10.57 27.81 -10.14
C GLY A 41 -9.44 27.41 -9.19
N PHE A 42 -9.34 28.04 -8.01
CA PHE A 42 -8.37 27.64 -6.99
C PHE A 42 -8.73 26.30 -6.35
N SER A 43 -10.01 26.05 -6.10
CA SER A 43 -10.45 24.75 -5.58
C SER A 43 -10.18 23.61 -6.59
N THR A 44 -10.46 23.83 -7.88
CA THR A 44 -10.21 22.82 -8.92
C THR A 44 -8.72 22.57 -9.12
N THR A 45 -7.89 23.61 -9.13
CA THR A 45 -6.43 23.47 -9.24
C THR A 45 -5.82 22.78 -8.03
N GLN A 46 -6.30 23.04 -6.81
CA GLN A 46 -5.86 22.31 -5.60
C GLN A 46 -6.25 20.83 -5.67
N LYS A 47 -7.49 20.50 -6.05
CA LYS A 47 -7.93 19.11 -6.23
C LYS A 47 -7.14 18.40 -7.32
N ALA A 48 -6.84 19.08 -8.43
CA ALA A 48 -6.00 18.54 -9.50
C ALA A 48 -4.58 18.26 -8.98
N LYS A 49 -3.98 19.19 -8.22
CA LYS A 49 -2.67 19.01 -7.60
C LYS A 49 -2.64 17.79 -6.67
N THR A 50 -3.64 17.65 -5.79
CA THR A 50 -3.69 16.50 -4.87
C THR A 50 -3.89 15.19 -5.61
N ALA A 51 -4.76 15.15 -6.63
CA ALA A 51 -4.99 13.96 -7.44
C ALA A 51 -3.75 13.55 -8.24
N ILE A 52 -3.02 14.51 -8.80
CA ILE A 52 -1.75 14.25 -9.50
C ILE A 52 -0.72 13.69 -8.51
N SER A 53 -0.57 14.33 -7.34
CA SER A 53 0.37 13.86 -6.32
C SER A 53 0.03 12.44 -5.87
N SER A 54 -1.23 12.15 -5.52
CA SER A 54 -1.64 10.82 -5.08
C SER A 54 -1.51 9.77 -6.18
N SER A 55 -1.73 10.15 -7.44
CA SER A 55 -1.54 9.22 -8.57
C SER A 55 -0.07 8.86 -8.77
N VAL A 56 0.84 9.83 -8.59
CA VAL A 56 2.28 9.58 -8.67
C VAL A 56 2.72 8.68 -7.51
N THR A 57 2.29 8.97 -6.28
CA THR A 57 2.63 8.15 -5.11
C THR A 57 2.07 6.74 -5.25
N GLU A 58 0.85 6.57 -5.74
CA GLU A 58 0.25 5.25 -5.96
C GLU A 58 0.99 4.44 -7.03
N ALA A 59 1.40 5.10 -8.13
CA ALA A 59 2.12 4.44 -9.22
C ALA A 59 3.58 4.11 -8.86
N SER A 60 4.22 4.90 -7.98
CA SER A 60 5.62 4.68 -7.59
C SER A 60 5.77 3.74 -6.40
N SER A 61 4.76 3.63 -5.53
CA SER A 61 4.84 2.87 -4.28
C SER A 61 4.54 1.40 -4.49
N ALA A 62 5.31 0.69 -5.32
CA ALA A 62 5.20 -0.76 -5.44
C ALA A 62 6.13 -1.48 -4.46
N LEU A 63 5.73 -2.67 -4.00
CA LEU A 63 6.65 -3.59 -3.34
C LEU A 63 7.41 -4.42 -4.36
N GLU A 64 8.69 -4.63 -4.11
CA GLU A 64 9.58 -5.46 -4.92
C GLU A 64 10.22 -6.57 -4.08
N ILE A 65 10.55 -7.69 -4.74
CA ILE A 65 11.30 -8.77 -4.11
C ILE A 65 12.78 -8.38 -4.03
N ALA A 66 13.35 -8.38 -2.83
CA ALA A 66 14.73 -7.99 -2.57
C ALA A 66 15.67 -9.19 -2.42
N GLY A 67 15.83 -9.99 -3.47
CA GLY A 67 16.73 -11.14 -3.47
C GLY A 67 16.00 -12.45 -3.75
N LYS A 68 16.52 -13.54 -3.17
CA LYS A 68 16.04 -14.90 -3.42
C LYS A 68 14.91 -15.25 -2.47
N VAL A 69 13.87 -15.91 -3.00
CA VAL A 69 12.86 -16.53 -2.15
C VAL A 69 13.45 -17.81 -1.58
N THR A 70 13.41 -17.97 -0.26
CA THR A 70 13.96 -19.15 0.41
C THR A 70 12.87 -19.89 1.16
N GLY A 71 13.10 -21.16 1.46
CA GLY A 71 12.19 -22.01 2.21
C GLY A 71 12.92 -22.81 3.27
N PHE A 72 12.23 -23.10 4.37
CA PHE A 72 12.68 -24.02 5.40
C PHE A 72 12.10 -25.40 5.11
N GLY A 73 12.95 -26.31 4.64
CA GLY A 73 12.58 -27.67 4.28
C GLY A 73 12.74 -28.65 5.44
N ASP A 74 11.76 -29.52 5.61
CA ASP A 74 11.87 -30.74 6.41
C ASP A 74 12.29 -31.91 5.49
N ILE A 75 13.52 -32.37 5.67
CA ILE A 75 14.13 -33.42 4.85
C ILE A 75 13.46 -34.78 5.11
N ALA A 76 12.97 -35.03 6.34
CA ALA A 76 12.37 -36.32 6.69
C ALA A 76 11.04 -36.53 5.97
N HIS A 77 10.25 -35.46 5.82
CA HIS A 77 8.92 -35.50 5.21
C HIS A 77 8.89 -34.95 3.78
N SER A 78 10.02 -34.42 3.27
CA SER A 78 10.13 -33.81 1.94
C SER A 78 9.09 -32.71 1.71
N GLN A 79 8.90 -31.87 2.74
CA GLN A 79 7.88 -30.83 2.82
C GLN A 79 8.50 -29.50 3.28
N LEU A 80 7.85 -28.38 2.96
CA LEU A 80 8.31 -27.06 3.36
C LEU A 80 7.56 -26.55 4.61
N ASN A 81 8.27 -26.23 5.68
CA ASN A 81 7.68 -25.72 6.94
C ASN A 81 7.38 -24.22 6.89
N ALA A 82 8.22 -23.45 6.20
CA ALA A 82 8.02 -22.01 6.01
C ALA A 82 8.67 -21.51 4.72
N THR A 83 8.13 -20.45 4.11
CA THR A 83 8.73 -19.72 2.98
C THR A 83 9.04 -18.29 3.38
N VAL A 84 10.21 -17.79 3.01
CA VAL A 84 10.64 -16.40 3.23
C VAL A 84 10.79 -15.70 1.88
N VAL A 85 10.08 -14.58 1.74
CA VAL A 85 10.13 -13.67 0.60
C VAL A 85 10.72 -12.35 1.10
N PRO A 86 11.93 -11.96 0.68
CA PRO A 86 12.47 -10.65 1.01
C PRO A 86 11.73 -9.55 0.24
N LEU A 87 11.39 -8.48 0.93
CA LEU A 87 10.59 -7.35 0.45
C LEU A 87 11.37 -6.04 0.62
N LYS A 88 11.25 -5.17 -0.38
CA LYS A 88 11.68 -3.76 -0.32
C LYS A 88 10.64 -2.89 -1.03
N VAL A 89 10.64 -1.59 -0.74
CA VAL A 89 9.94 -0.63 -1.59
C VAL A 89 10.70 -0.50 -2.93
N ALA A 90 9.95 -0.35 -4.02
CA ALA A 90 10.51 -0.03 -5.33
C ALA A 90 11.43 1.21 -5.27
N GLY A 91 12.43 1.24 -6.15
CA GLY A 91 13.39 2.34 -6.18
C GLY A 91 12.71 3.69 -6.44
N GLY A 92 12.68 4.57 -5.43
CA GLY A 92 12.03 5.89 -5.52
C GLY A 92 10.52 5.87 -5.25
N GLY A 93 9.98 4.73 -4.77
CA GLY A 93 8.63 4.64 -4.23
C GLY A 93 8.52 5.32 -2.85
N ASP A 94 7.29 5.65 -2.48
CA ASP A 94 6.97 6.19 -1.16
C ASP A 94 6.83 5.06 -0.13
N ALA A 95 6.79 5.44 1.14
CA ALA A 95 6.68 4.49 2.25
C ALA A 95 5.36 3.70 2.20
N VAL A 96 5.42 2.38 2.45
CA VAL A 96 4.26 1.50 2.39
C VAL A 96 3.92 0.96 3.77
N SER A 97 2.69 1.17 4.23
CA SER A 97 2.24 0.59 5.50
C SER A 97 2.00 -0.91 5.34
N LEU A 98 2.60 -1.69 6.24
CA LEU A 98 2.47 -3.15 6.38
C LEU A 98 1.73 -3.52 7.67
N ASP A 99 0.79 -2.66 8.07
CA ASP A 99 -0.05 -2.93 9.23
C ASP A 99 -1.12 -4.00 8.88
N PRO A 100 -1.32 -5.01 9.75
CA PRO A 100 -2.28 -6.08 9.51
C PRO A 100 -3.75 -5.63 9.39
N THR A 101 -4.06 -4.39 9.73
CA THR A 101 -5.40 -3.79 9.50
C THR A 101 -5.58 -3.20 8.10
N LEU A 102 -4.48 -2.91 7.40
CA LEU A 102 -4.48 -2.24 6.09
C LEU A 102 -3.97 -3.14 4.96
N THR A 103 -3.12 -4.11 5.29
CA THR A 103 -2.56 -5.05 4.30
C THR A 103 -3.15 -6.43 4.44
N ASP A 104 -3.48 -7.03 3.31
CA ASP A 104 -3.92 -8.41 3.22
C ASP A 104 -2.87 -9.25 2.49
N ILE A 105 -2.63 -10.46 3.00
CA ILE A 105 -1.72 -11.41 2.35
C ILE A 105 -2.51 -12.66 2.00
N LYS A 106 -2.62 -12.93 0.70
CA LYS A 106 -3.26 -14.12 0.17
C LYS A 106 -2.23 -15.20 -0.09
N TYR A 107 -2.64 -16.43 0.10
CA TYR A 107 -1.80 -17.58 -0.19
C TYR A 107 -2.56 -18.63 -0.98
N TYR A 108 -1.94 -19.09 -2.05
CA TYR A 108 -2.45 -20.10 -2.95
C TYR A 108 -1.40 -21.18 -3.15
N SER A 109 -1.83 -22.42 -2.99
CA SER A 109 -1.08 -23.61 -3.38
C SER A 109 -1.97 -24.50 -4.24
N ASN A 110 -1.44 -25.59 -4.77
CA ASN A 110 -2.21 -26.60 -5.50
C ASN A 110 -3.35 -27.18 -4.65
N SER A 111 -3.12 -27.34 -3.35
CA SER A 111 -4.05 -28.03 -2.44
C SER A 111 -4.89 -27.08 -1.59
N VAL A 112 -4.40 -25.87 -1.32
CA VAL A 112 -4.98 -24.98 -0.31
C VAL A 112 -5.03 -23.54 -0.83
N ARG A 113 -6.08 -22.81 -0.45
CA ARG A 113 -6.25 -21.39 -0.77
C ARG A 113 -6.70 -20.65 0.48
N TYR A 114 -6.03 -19.56 0.80
CA TYR A 114 -6.37 -18.66 1.90
C TYR A 114 -6.41 -17.23 1.41
N ASP A 115 -7.47 -16.52 1.79
CA ASP A 115 -7.66 -15.12 1.39
C ASP A 115 -6.81 -14.17 2.25
N ASN A 116 -6.85 -14.28 3.57
CA ASN A 116 -5.97 -13.49 4.43
C ASN A 116 -5.28 -14.37 5.49
N ILE A 117 -3.98 -14.55 5.33
CA ILE A 117 -3.10 -15.25 6.29
C ILE A 117 -2.33 -14.30 7.20
N PHE A 118 -2.46 -12.98 7.02
CA PHE A 118 -1.80 -11.95 7.82
C PHE A 118 -2.72 -11.47 8.94
N GLY A 119 -2.38 -11.84 10.18
CA GLY A 119 -3.19 -11.54 11.36
C GLY A 119 -2.66 -10.37 12.17
N VAL A 120 -3.49 -9.90 13.12
CA VAL A 120 -3.03 -8.99 14.18
C VAL A 120 -1.83 -9.59 14.91
N GLY A 121 -0.82 -8.76 15.21
CA GLY A 121 0.43 -9.21 15.86
C GLY A 121 1.44 -9.90 14.93
N CYS A 122 1.15 -10.01 13.63
CA CYS A 122 2.06 -10.61 12.63
C CYS A 122 3.00 -9.60 11.95
N ALA A 123 2.82 -8.29 12.19
CA ALA A 123 3.80 -7.27 11.81
C ALA A 123 4.78 -7.04 12.96
N LEU A 124 6.06 -7.34 12.74
CA LEU A 124 7.11 -7.26 13.77
C LEU A 124 8.01 -6.02 13.59
N GLY A 125 7.50 -4.96 12.96
CA GLY A 125 8.27 -3.74 12.70
C GLY A 125 8.63 -2.97 13.97
N SER A 126 7.79 -3.04 15.01
CA SER A 126 8.11 -2.47 16.32
C SER A 126 9.09 -3.29 17.18
N SER A 127 9.50 -4.47 16.71
CA SER A 127 10.43 -5.36 17.42
C SER A 127 11.91 -5.06 17.12
N GLY A 128 12.19 -4.10 16.24
CA GLY A 128 13.54 -3.73 15.80
C GLY A 128 14.13 -4.68 14.75
N ASN A 129 15.45 -4.66 14.62
CA ASN A 129 16.19 -5.46 13.62
C ASN A 129 16.17 -6.95 13.96
N ILE A 130 15.48 -7.74 13.15
CA ILE A 130 15.41 -9.20 13.25
C ILE A 130 16.18 -9.78 12.06
N ILE A 131 17.37 -10.32 12.35
CA ILE A 131 18.30 -10.81 11.33
C ILE A 131 17.92 -12.18 10.74
N ASN A 132 17.08 -12.97 11.42
CA ASN A 132 16.80 -14.36 11.07
C ASN A 132 15.30 -14.70 11.20
N ALA A 133 14.82 -15.56 10.31
CA ALA A 133 13.47 -16.13 10.34
C ALA A 133 13.12 -16.83 11.66
N SER A 134 14.08 -17.54 12.28
CA SER A 134 13.87 -18.18 13.58
C SER A 134 13.63 -17.18 14.71
N GLY A 135 14.31 -16.02 14.67
CA GLY A 135 14.09 -14.93 15.62
C GLY A 135 12.70 -14.31 15.46
N ALA A 136 12.24 -14.15 14.22
CA ALA A 136 10.90 -13.65 13.92
C ALA A 136 9.81 -14.58 14.46
N VAL A 137 9.94 -15.88 14.21
CA VAL A 137 8.98 -16.91 14.67
C VAL A 137 8.97 -17.01 16.19
N ALA A 138 10.13 -16.90 16.85
CA ALA A 138 10.20 -16.89 18.31
C ALA A 138 9.44 -15.70 18.92
N ILE A 139 9.58 -14.49 18.35
CA ILE A 139 8.86 -13.29 18.80
C ILE A 139 7.37 -13.40 18.50
N ALA A 140 7.01 -13.87 17.29
CA ALA A 140 5.63 -14.05 16.86
C ALA A 140 4.85 -15.08 17.72
N LYS A 141 5.57 -15.97 18.41
CA LYS A 141 5.02 -16.93 19.38
C LYS A 141 4.77 -16.32 20.77
N ILE A 142 5.49 -15.26 21.15
CA ILE A 142 5.36 -14.67 22.50
C ILE A 142 3.90 -14.25 22.72
N GLY A 143 3.27 -14.82 23.74
CA GLY A 143 1.86 -14.54 24.05
C GLY A 143 0.87 -14.95 22.96
N ASN A 144 1.24 -15.85 22.04
CA ASN A 144 0.46 -16.21 20.84
C ASN A 144 0.09 -14.98 19.99
N ALA A 145 1.01 -14.03 19.83
CA ALA A 145 0.78 -12.80 19.09
C ALA A 145 0.37 -13.04 17.64
N CYS A 146 1.02 -13.96 16.93
CA CYS A 146 0.68 -14.33 15.55
C CYS A 146 0.58 -15.86 15.35
N ILE A 147 1.43 -16.62 16.02
CA ILE A 147 1.48 -18.10 15.94
C ILE A 147 1.53 -18.71 17.33
N ASN A 148 1.09 -19.97 17.45
CA ASN A 148 1.06 -20.70 18.73
C ASN A 148 2.25 -21.66 18.90
N HIS A 149 2.83 -22.11 17.79
CA HIS A 149 3.94 -23.07 17.75
C HIS A 149 5.01 -22.62 16.76
N ASP A 150 6.26 -23.03 17.01
CA ASP A 150 7.43 -22.69 16.19
C ASP A 150 7.83 -23.92 15.35
N PRO A 151 7.57 -23.92 14.03
CA PRO A 151 7.90 -25.04 13.16
C PRO A 151 9.30 -24.95 12.53
N LEU A 152 10.13 -23.96 12.89
CA LEU A 152 11.49 -23.83 12.38
C LEU A 152 12.53 -24.42 13.33
N THR A 153 12.41 -24.17 14.64
CA THR A 153 13.46 -24.55 15.61
C THR A 153 13.13 -25.79 16.43
N ASN A 154 11.86 -26.16 16.54
CA ASN A 154 11.41 -27.28 17.36
C ASN A 154 10.69 -28.34 16.50
N LEU A 155 11.46 -29.10 15.73
CA LEU A 155 10.97 -30.09 14.75
C LEU A 155 10.42 -31.40 15.38
N GLY A 156 9.89 -31.35 16.60
CA GLY A 156 9.23 -32.51 17.22
C GLY A 156 7.81 -32.73 16.68
N ASP A 157 7.27 -33.94 16.84
CA ASP A 157 5.87 -34.24 16.50
C ASP A 157 4.93 -33.26 17.22
N ASN A 158 4.04 -32.62 16.45
CA ASN A 158 3.02 -31.68 16.93
C ASN A 158 3.46 -30.21 17.22
N GLN A 159 4.49 -29.71 16.52
CA GLN A 159 4.99 -28.33 16.66
C GLN A 159 4.59 -27.39 15.50
N TYR A 160 3.55 -27.73 14.75
CA TYR A 160 3.02 -26.88 13.68
C TYR A 160 2.00 -25.87 14.22
N PRO A 161 1.90 -24.66 13.66
CA PRO A 161 0.85 -23.73 14.03
C PRO A 161 -0.53 -24.29 13.65
N ASN A 162 -1.56 -23.92 14.41
CA ASN A 162 -2.95 -24.35 14.18
C ASN A 162 -3.50 -23.87 12.82
N SER A 163 -2.92 -22.82 12.25
CA SER A 163 -3.29 -22.23 10.98
C SER A 163 -2.04 -21.76 10.25
N THR A 164 -2.09 -21.81 8.92
CA THR A 164 -1.09 -21.15 8.07
C THR A 164 -1.19 -19.63 8.29
N LYS A 165 -0.06 -18.98 8.57
CA LYS A 165 0.02 -17.56 8.89
C LYS A 165 1.21 -16.91 8.18
N ALA A 166 1.02 -15.69 7.72
CA ALA A 166 2.08 -14.81 7.27
C ALA A 166 2.49 -13.88 8.40
N MET A 167 3.77 -13.55 8.48
CA MET A 167 4.30 -12.49 9.33
C MET A 167 5.40 -11.73 8.59
N ILE A 168 5.57 -10.46 8.91
CA ILE A 168 6.58 -9.60 8.31
C ILE A 168 7.52 -9.13 9.40
N TYR A 169 8.81 -9.26 9.18
CA TYR A 169 9.85 -8.76 10.06
C TYR A 169 10.86 -7.92 9.28
N TRP A 170 11.57 -7.01 9.95
CA TRP A 170 12.54 -6.13 9.31
C TRP A 170 13.95 -6.60 9.64
N ASP A 171 14.75 -6.90 8.61
CA ASP A 171 16.18 -7.14 8.78
C ASP A 171 16.95 -5.82 8.87
N VAL A 172 16.46 -4.78 8.19
CA VAL A 172 16.96 -3.40 8.31
C VAL A 172 15.79 -2.48 8.63
N ASN A 173 15.71 -2.06 9.89
CA ASN A 173 14.71 -1.18 10.46
C ASN A 173 15.39 0.11 10.96
N LYS A 174 14.78 1.27 10.67
CA LYS A 174 15.28 2.59 11.08
C LYS A 174 14.37 3.30 12.09
N ASN A 175 13.07 2.99 12.10
CA ASN A 175 12.05 3.83 12.73
C ASN A 175 11.14 3.05 13.72
N ASN A 176 11.35 1.75 13.90
CA ASN A 176 10.59 0.81 14.74
C ASN A 176 9.06 0.88 14.56
N ASN A 177 8.59 1.02 13.33
CA ASN A 177 7.17 1.00 13.00
C ASN A 177 6.86 -0.11 11.97
N ASN A 178 5.57 -0.29 11.66
CA ASN A 178 5.10 -1.25 10.66
C ASN A 178 4.99 -0.61 9.26
N ILE A 179 5.81 0.38 8.96
CA ILE A 179 5.85 1.08 7.68
C ILE A 179 7.20 0.76 7.05
N LEU A 180 7.18 0.27 5.82
CA LEU A 180 8.39 0.00 5.07
C LEU A 180 8.84 1.28 4.37
N ASP A 181 9.93 1.87 4.86
CA ASP A 181 10.52 3.08 4.31
C ASP A 181 11.60 2.78 3.24
N GLN A 182 12.00 3.81 2.49
CA GLN A 182 13.10 3.70 1.55
C GLN A 182 14.43 3.36 2.27
N GLY A 183 15.06 2.27 1.82
CA GLY A 183 16.30 1.75 2.39
C GLY A 183 16.11 0.99 3.70
N GLU A 184 14.88 0.64 4.05
CA GLU A 184 14.59 -0.48 4.92
C GLU A 184 14.43 -1.76 4.11
N HIS A 185 14.65 -2.88 4.78
CA HIS A 185 14.46 -4.21 4.23
C HIS A 185 13.55 -4.97 5.19
N ALA A 186 12.55 -5.64 4.60
CA ALA A 186 11.64 -6.50 5.32
C ALA A 186 11.62 -7.89 4.69
N ASN A 187 11.16 -8.87 5.44
CA ASN A 187 11.04 -10.24 5.03
C ASN A 187 9.65 -10.73 5.41
N LEU A 188 8.89 -11.16 4.41
CA LEU A 188 7.65 -11.87 4.60
C LEU A 188 7.97 -13.34 4.81
N ILE A 189 7.58 -13.89 5.94
CA ILE A 189 7.63 -15.33 6.20
C ILE A 189 6.22 -15.89 6.31
N ILE A 190 5.95 -16.93 5.51
CA ILE A 190 4.71 -17.71 5.56
C ILE A 190 5.05 -19.01 6.25
N VAL A 191 4.35 -19.28 7.34
CA VAL A 191 4.51 -20.46 8.17
C VAL A 191 3.31 -21.37 7.95
N TYR A 192 3.54 -22.64 7.62
CA TYR A 192 2.48 -23.57 7.25
C TYR A 192 1.97 -24.38 8.43
N LYS A 193 0.65 -24.61 8.49
CA LYS A 193 0.08 -25.63 9.39
C LYS A 193 0.40 -27.04 8.90
N ASN A 194 0.28 -28.00 9.80
CA ASN A 194 0.40 -29.41 9.43
C ASN A 194 -0.64 -29.77 8.34
N GLY A 195 -0.19 -30.43 7.27
CA GLY A 195 -1.02 -30.80 6.12
C GLY A 195 -1.15 -29.74 5.01
N ASP A 196 -0.82 -28.47 5.28
CA ASP A 196 -0.80 -27.41 4.26
C ASP A 196 0.59 -27.18 3.67
N GLN A 197 1.59 -27.87 4.19
CA GLN A 197 2.98 -27.73 3.77
C GLN A 197 3.14 -28.11 2.29
N PRO A 198 3.67 -27.20 1.46
CA PRO A 198 3.99 -27.48 0.07
C PRO A 198 4.97 -28.64 -0.07
N LYS A 199 4.72 -29.52 -1.04
CA LYS A 199 5.61 -30.62 -1.39
C LYS A 199 6.44 -30.26 -2.62
N GLN A 200 7.42 -31.11 -2.93
CA GLN A 200 8.16 -31.01 -4.18
C GLN A 200 7.21 -30.93 -5.38
N LEU A 201 7.54 -30.06 -6.34
CA LEU A 201 6.75 -29.73 -7.54
C LEU A 201 5.45 -28.95 -7.30
N ASP A 202 5.09 -28.63 -6.05
CA ASP A 202 3.95 -27.76 -5.80
C ASP A 202 4.28 -26.31 -6.17
N ASN A 203 3.28 -25.62 -6.73
CA ASN A 203 3.35 -24.19 -6.97
C ASN A 203 2.85 -23.46 -5.72
N ILE A 204 3.69 -22.57 -5.20
CA ILE A 204 3.34 -21.62 -4.15
C ILE A 204 3.11 -20.25 -4.79
N LYS A 205 2.03 -19.61 -4.42
CA LYS A 205 1.71 -18.25 -4.84
C LYS A 205 1.28 -17.43 -3.63
N ALA A 206 2.01 -16.37 -3.36
CA ALA A 206 1.70 -15.39 -2.33
C ALA A 206 1.37 -14.05 -3.00
N GLU A 207 0.30 -13.40 -2.56
CA GLU A 207 -0.09 -12.08 -3.05
C GLU A 207 -0.17 -11.13 -1.85
N VAL A 208 0.63 -10.08 -1.87
CA VAL A 208 0.67 -9.04 -0.83
C VAL A 208 -0.07 -7.83 -1.37
N ILE A 209 -1.19 -7.50 -0.76
CA ILE A 209 -2.04 -6.36 -1.14
C ILE A 209 -1.79 -5.27 -0.11
N VAL A 210 -1.35 -4.11 -0.60
CA VAL A 210 -1.01 -2.95 0.22
C VAL A 210 -2.05 -1.84 0.02
N PRO A 211 -2.25 -0.95 1.02
CA PRO A 211 -3.24 0.12 0.93
C PRO A 211 -2.89 1.20 -0.10
N THR A 212 -1.60 1.37 -0.37
CA THR A 212 -1.05 2.33 -1.32
C THR A 212 0.00 1.61 -2.16
N GLY A 213 -0.24 1.48 -3.45
CA GLY A 213 0.68 0.81 -4.35
C GLY A 213 0.10 -0.32 -5.18
N SER A 214 0.97 -0.91 -6.00
CA SER A 214 0.66 -2.18 -6.64
C SER A 214 0.79 -3.34 -5.66
N ALA A 215 -0.17 -4.27 -5.71
CA ALA A 215 -0.02 -5.56 -5.08
C ALA A 215 1.21 -6.30 -5.64
N LEU A 216 1.93 -6.99 -4.75
CA LEU A 216 3.05 -7.85 -5.12
C LEU A 216 2.57 -9.29 -5.22
N THR A 217 2.74 -9.91 -6.38
CA THR A 217 2.51 -11.34 -6.56
C THR A 217 3.83 -12.07 -6.70
N VAL A 218 4.03 -13.10 -5.86
CA VAL A 218 5.18 -13.99 -5.90
C VAL A 218 4.69 -15.39 -6.17
N GLU A 219 5.15 -15.99 -7.27
CA GLU A 219 4.88 -17.38 -7.61
C GLU A 219 6.20 -18.13 -7.79
N ARG A 220 6.33 -19.28 -7.11
CA ARG A 220 7.50 -20.16 -7.18
C ARG A 220 7.05 -21.61 -7.19
N GLN A 221 7.83 -22.46 -7.85
CA GLN A 221 7.65 -23.89 -7.79
C GLN A 221 8.66 -24.46 -6.78
N VAL A 222 8.21 -25.35 -5.91
CA VAL A 222 9.05 -25.96 -4.89
C VAL A 222 9.97 -27.01 -5.56
N PRO A 223 11.30 -26.85 -5.49
CA PRO A 223 12.25 -27.83 -6.02
C PRO A 223 12.37 -29.03 -5.06
N ALA A 224 13.27 -29.97 -5.39
CA ALA A 224 13.58 -31.09 -4.50
C ALA A 224 14.11 -30.59 -3.15
N ILE A 225 13.48 -31.02 -2.05
CA ILE A 225 13.86 -30.64 -0.70
C ILE A 225 14.94 -31.60 -0.23
N THR A 226 16.20 -31.20 -0.38
CA THR A 226 17.38 -31.98 0.03
C THR A 226 18.14 -31.36 1.20
N THR A 227 17.84 -30.11 1.53
CA THR A 227 18.49 -29.31 2.57
C THR A 227 17.45 -28.62 3.44
N THR A 228 17.85 -28.22 4.65
CA THR A 228 16.99 -27.49 5.59
C THR A 228 16.64 -26.08 5.12
N THR A 229 17.53 -25.46 4.33
CA THR A 229 17.25 -24.22 3.60
C THR A 229 17.21 -24.53 2.12
N VAL A 230 16.07 -24.29 1.49
CA VAL A 230 15.79 -24.52 0.07
C VAL A 230 15.74 -23.18 -0.64
N ASP A 231 16.45 -23.05 -1.75
CA ASP A 231 16.35 -21.89 -2.63
C ASP A 231 15.17 -22.11 -3.59
N LEU A 232 14.20 -21.19 -3.57
CA LEU A 232 13.00 -21.24 -4.41
C LEU A 232 13.15 -20.35 -5.65
N GLY A 233 14.22 -19.55 -5.75
CA GLY A 233 14.47 -18.64 -6.87
C GLY A 233 14.34 -17.16 -6.52
#